data_AF-A0A517RJI5-F1
#
_entry.id   AF-A0A517RJI5-F1
#
_cell.length_a   1.000
_cell.length_b   1.000
_cell.length_c   1.000
_cell.angle_alpha   90.00
_cell.angle_beta   90.00
_cell.angle_gamma   90.00
#
_symmetry.space_group_name_H-M   'P 1'
#
loop_
_entity.id
_entity.type
_entity.pdbx_description
1 polymer ?
#
loop_
_entity_poly.entity_id
_entity_poly.type
_entity_poly.pdbx_seq_one_letter_code
_entity_poly.pdbx_strand_id
1 'polypeptide(L)' 'MADQLFDGKRFRLLTLVDNFSRESLAIRVGTRLTGDDVVAALERVKEVRG' A
#
# COMPACT_ATOMS: atom_id res chain seq x y z
N MET A 1 -10.00 3.71 -17.80
CA MET A 1 -8.75 2.98 -17.51
C MET A 1 -8.43 3.22 -16.06
N ALA A 2 -8.49 2.19 -15.20
CA ALA A 2 -8.19 2.33 -13.77
C ALA A 2 -6.70 2.09 -13.53
N ASP A 3 -6.08 2.95 -12.73
CA ASP A 3 -4.67 3.00 -12.32
C ASP A 3 -3.63 3.46 -13.37
N GLN A 4 -3.87 4.63 -13.94
CA GLN A 4 -2.93 5.36 -14.80
C GLN A 4 -3.13 6.88 -14.65
N LEU A 5 -2.04 7.64 -14.72
CA LEU A 5 -2.07 9.10 -14.80
C LEU A 5 -2.42 9.57 -16.23
N PHE A 6 -2.74 10.85 -16.39
CA PHE A 6 -3.15 11.44 -17.67
C PHE A 6 -2.10 11.29 -18.78
N ASP A 7 -0.82 11.13 -18.41
CA ASP A 7 0.34 10.99 -19.29
C ASP A 7 0.63 9.52 -19.67
N GLY A 8 -0.21 8.59 -19.25
CA GLY A 8 -0.02 7.18 -19.52
C GLY A 8 0.86 6.45 -18.49
N LYS A 9 1.34 7.12 -17.44
CA LYS A 9 2.14 6.45 -16.41
C LYS A 9 1.26 5.59 -15.50
N ARG A 10 1.51 4.28 -15.47
CA ARG A 10 0.82 3.36 -14.54
C ARG A 10 1.33 3.58 -13.11
N PHE A 11 0.42 3.48 -12.15
CA PHE A 11 0.76 3.38 -10.73
C PHE A 11 0.17 2.11 -10.15
N ARG A 12 0.62 1.76 -8.94
CA ARG A 12 0.21 0.58 -8.19
C ARG A 12 -0.13 0.99 -6.77
N LEU A 13 -1.02 0.22 -6.17
CA LEU A 13 -1.49 0.39 -4.81
C LEU A 13 -1.10 -0.84 -4.00
N LEU A 14 -0.42 -0.65 -2.88
CA LEU A 14 -0.23 -1.66 -1.83
C LEU A 14 -1.21 -1.36 -0.70
N THR A 15 -2.23 -2.20 -0.54
CA THR A 15 -3.22 -2.06 0.53
C THR A 15 -2.97 -3.14 1.58
N LEU A 16 -2.76 -2.73 2.83
CA LEU A 16 -2.67 -3.63 3.98
C LEU A 16 -4.04 -3.70 4.67
N VAL A 17 -4.62 -4.89 4.74
CA VAL A 17 -5.94 -5.13 5.32
C VAL A 17 -5.80 -6.09 6.49
N ASP A 18 -6.36 -5.72 7.64
CA ASP A 18 -6.64 -6.67 8.71
C ASP A 18 -7.99 -7.33 8.45
N ASN A 19 -7.96 -8.63 8.15
CA ASN A 19 -9.15 -9.40 7.81
C ASN A 19 -10.04 -9.71 9.02
N PHE A 20 -9.51 -9.68 10.25
CA PHE A 20 -10.31 -9.93 11.44
C PHE A 20 -11.21 -8.74 11.75
N SER A 21 -10.63 -7.54 11.85
CA SER A 21 -11.37 -6.30 12.08
C SER A 21 -12.07 -5.76 10.83
N ARG A 22 -11.67 -6.24 9.64
CA ARG A 22 -12.07 -5.70 8.33
C ARG A 22 -11.62 -4.25 8.12
N GLU A 23 -10.49 -3.87 8.71
CA GLU A 23 -9.91 -2.53 8.56
C GLU A 23 -8.83 -2.49 7.46
N SER A 24 -8.83 -1.41 6.68
CA SER A 24 -7.71 -1.06 5.80
C SER A 24 -6.71 -0.21 6.58
N LEU A 25 -5.59 -0.81 6.97
CA LEU A 25 -4.63 -0.24 7.90
C LEU A 25 -3.69 0.77 7.23
N ALA A 26 -3.35 0.53 5.97
CA ALA A 26 -2.46 1.39 5.21
C ALA A 26 -2.69 1.21 3.70
N ILE A 27 -2.47 2.30 2.96
CA ILE A 27 -2.34 2.28 1.51
C ILE A 27 -1.07 3.00 1.09
N ARG A 28 -0.24 2.37 0.24
CA ARG A 28 0.91 3.02 -0.41
C ARG A 28 0.71 3.07 -1.91
N VAL A 29 1.01 4.22 -2.49
CA VAL A 29 0.96 4.44 -3.94
C VAL A 29 2.38 4.51 -4.46
N GLY A 30 2.68 3.78 -5.53
CA GLY A 30 3.99 3.78 -6.16
C GLY A 30 3.93 3.34 -7.60
N THR A 31 4.92 3.72 -8.41
CA THR A 31 5.01 3.25 -9.81
C THR A 31 5.61 1.86 -9.90
N ARG A 32 6.30 1.42 -8.85
CA ARG A 32 6.79 0.07 -8.59
C ARG A 32 6.63 -0.19 -7.09
N LEU A 33 6.37 -1.44 -6.73
CA LEU A 33 6.31 -1.90 -5.33
C LEU A 33 7.15 -3.17 -5.23
N THR A 34 8.00 -3.26 -4.21
CA THR A 34 8.90 -4.39 -3.93
C THR A 34 8.60 -5.02 -2.57
N GLY A 35 9.34 -6.08 -2.21
CA GLY A 35 9.27 -6.64 -0.86
C GLY A 35 9.65 -5.64 0.23
N ASP A 36 10.60 -4.74 -0.04
CA ASP A 36 11.01 -3.71 0.92
C ASP A 36 9.86 -2.73 1.21
N ASP A 37 9.03 -2.42 0.21
CA ASP A 37 7.84 -1.58 0.40
C ASP A 37 6.81 -2.25 1.32
N VAL A 38 6.72 -3.59 1.28
CA VAL A 38 5.87 -4.39 2.18
C VAL A 38 6.40 -4.32 3.60
N VAL A 39 7.70 -4.56 3.80
CA VAL A 39 8.34 -4.48 5.13
C VAL A 39 8.15 -3.09 5.72
N ALA A 40 8.41 -2.04 4.95
CA ALA A 40 8.22 -0.66 5.41
C ALA A 40 6.76 -0.33 5.76
N ALA A 41 5.78 -0.87 5.01
CA ALA A 41 4.36 -0.69 5.32
C ALA A 41 3.98 -1.38 6.64
N LEU A 42 4.47 -2.60 6.87
CA LEU A 42 4.22 -3.36 8.09
C LEU A 42 4.88 -2.70 9.31
N GLU A 43 6.14 -2.28 9.23
CA GLU A 43 6.83 -1.59 10.32
C GLU A 43 6.12 -0.29 10.70
N ARG A 44 5.67 0.49 9.71
CA ARG A 44 4.90 1.72 9.99
C ARG A 44 3.58 1.43 10.70
N VAL A 45 2.87 0.37 10.33
CA VAL A 45 1.61 -0.01 10.98
C VAL A 45 1.87 -0.48 12.41
N LYS A 46 2.93 -1.26 12.62
CA LYS A 46 3.41 -1.69 13.95
C LYS A 46 3.71 -0.49 14.84
N GLU A 47 4.45 0.51 14.37
CA GLU A 47 4.74 1.74 15.12
C GLU A 47 3.47 2.48 15.61
N VAL A 48 2.40 2.45 14.81
CA VAL A 48 1.15 3.15 15.12
C VAL A 48 0.20 2.32 15.98
N ARG A 49 0.28 0.98 15.92
CA ARG A 49 -0.73 0.07 16.49
C ARG A 49 -0.22 -0.97 17.50
N GLY A 50 1.10 -1.14 17.66
CA GLY A 50 1.71 -2.06 18.63
C GLY A 50 2.34 -3.29 17.98
#